data_AF-A0A7C7BLR6-F1
#
_entry.id   AF-A0A7C7BLR6-F1
#
_cell.length_a   1.000
_cell.length_b   1.000
_cell.length_c   1.000
_cell.angle_alpha   90.00
_cell.angle_beta   90.00
_cell.angle_gamma   90.00
#
_symmetry.space_group_name_H-M   'P 1'
#
loop_
_entity.id
_entity.type
_entity.pdbx_description
1 polymer ?
#
loop_
_entity_poly.entity_id
_entity_poly.type
_entity_poly.pdbx_seq_one_letter_code
_entity_poly.pdbx_strand_id
1 'polypeptide(L)'
;MTYWAKDRNLIEGSTPQQQFPKLLEEVIELYATLHNDQGPEEITASIVDIVLGLQNKGKIKQALSNDPTDDIGDCGVVLTLIAEQHNLTISSCLAHAYNDIKDRKGMMIDGVFVKETVINSK
;
A
#
# COMPACT_ATOMS: atom_id res chain seq x y z
N MET A 1 -0.15 17.68 4.36
CA MET A 1 -0.02 16.64 3.32
C MET A 1 -1.04 15.49 3.45
N THR A 2 -2.01 15.56 4.38
CA THR A 2 -3.06 14.54 4.60
C THR A 2 -4.50 15.05 4.42
N TYR A 3 -4.68 16.32 4.03
CA TYR A 3 -6.00 16.92 3.85
C TYR A 3 -6.87 16.13 2.86
N TRP A 4 -6.28 15.68 1.75
CA TRP A 4 -7.00 14.94 0.72
C TRP A 4 -7.62 13.59 1.17
N ALA A 5 -6.97 12.87 2.10
CA ALA A 5 -7.47 11.59 2.58
C ALA A 5 -8.65 11.76 3.55
N LYS A 6 -8.63 12.86 4.32
CA LYS A 6 -9.76 13.30 5.16
C LYS A 6 -10.90 13.84 4.30
N ASP A 7 -10.60 14.65 3.29
CA ASP A 7 -11.59 15.28 2.40
C ASP A 7 -12.38 14.27 1.54
N ARG A 8 -11.96 13.00 1.50
CA ARG A 8 -12.54 11.95 0.65
C ARG A 8 -13.04 10.73 1.41
N ASN A 9 -13.20 10.83 2.73
CA ASN A 9 -13.72 9.74 3.58
C ASN A 9 -12.96 8.41 3.38
N LEU A 10 -11.65 8.49 3.12
CA LEU A 10 -10.78 7.33 2.92
C LEU A 10 -10.17 6.81 4.23
N ILE A 11 -10.35 7.57 5.31
CA ILE A 11 -9.85 7.25 6.65
C ILE A 11 -10.99 6.79 7.56
N GLU A 12 -12.10 7.53 7.58
CA GLU A 12 -13.28 7.15 8.36
C GLU A 12 -13.97 5.92 7.75
N GLY A 13 -14.30 4.91 8.57
CA GLY A 13 -14.90 3.65 8.12
C GLY A 13 -13.91 2.51 7.81
N SER A 14 -12.63 2.68 8.18
CA SER A 14 -11.60 1.65 8.02
C SER A 14 -10.62 1.64 9.20
N THR A 15 -10.01 0.50 9.50
CA THR A 15 -8.90 0.36 10.45
C THR A 15 -7.57 0.23 9.72
N PRO A 16 -6.41 0.54 10.35
CA PRO A 16 -5.10 0.29 9.76
C PRO A 16 -4.92 -1.18 9.32
N GLN A 17 -5.46 -2.13 10.08
CA GLN A 17 -5.44 -3.55 9.75
C GLN A 17 -6.22 -3.87 8.47
N GLN A 18 -7.32 -3.15 8.20
CA GLN A 18 -8.08 -3.28 6.96
C GLN A 18 -7.40 -2.60 5.77
N GLN A 19 -6.53 -1.60 6.01
CA GLN A 19 -5.75 -0.96 4.94
C GLN A 19 -4.48 -1.73 4.56
N PHE A 20 -3.93 -2.54 5.47
CA PHE A 20 -2.70 -3.30 5.22
C PHE A 20 -2.75 -4.23 4.00
N PRO A 21 -3.85 -4.98 3.72
CA PRO A 21 -3.96 -5.76 2.49
C PRO A 21 -3.79 -4.91 1.23
N LYS A 22 -4.31 -3.68 1.23
CA LYS A 22 -4.14 -2.76 0.10
C LYS A 22 -2.70 -2.29 -0.03
N LEU A 23 -2.01 -2.02 1.08
CA LEU A 23 -0.56 -1.76 1.05
C LEU A 23 0.21 -2.95 0.46
N LEU A 24 -0.11 -4.17 0.89
CA LEU A 24 0.55 -5.38 0.40
C LEU A 24 0.31 -5.59 -1.11
N GLU A 25 -0.89 -5.29 -1.61
CA GLU A 25 -1.21 -5.32 -3.05
C GLU A 25 -0.27 -4.40 -3.85
N GLU A 26 -0.12 -3.14 -3.43
CA GLU A 26 0.77 -2.18 -4.10
C GLU A 26 2.25 -2.60 -4.03
N VAL A 27 2.67 -3.22 -2.92
CA VAL A 27 4.03 -3.78 -2.78
C VAL A 27 4.26 -4.94 -3.77
N ILE A 28 3.25 -5.80 -3.96
CA ILE A 28 3.32 -6.90 -4.91
C ILE A 28 3.30 -6.38 -6.36
N GLU A 29 2.50 -5.35 -6.67
CA GLU A 29 2.52 -4.70 -7.99
C GLU A 29 3.86 -4.03 -8.30
N LEU A 30 4.48 -3.39 -7.31
CA LEU A 30 5.84 -2.87 -7.42
C LEU A 30 6.83 -4.01 -7.68
N TYR A 31 6.75 -5.10 -6.91
CA TYR A 31 7.60 -6.28 -7.13
C TYR A 31 7.45 -6.84 -8.55
N ALA A 32 6.21 -6.98 -9.04
CA ALA A 32 5.91 -7.45 -10.38
C ALA A 32 6.45 -6.50 -11.47
N THR A 33 6.39 -5.19 -11.23
CA THR A 33 6.98 -4.19 -12.14
C THR A 33 8.50 -4.33 -12.24
N LEU A 34 9.17 -4.64 -11.13
CA LEU A 34 10.61 -4.85 -11.06
C LEU A 34 11.05 -6.21 -11.63
N HIS A 35 10.14 -7.18 -11.73
CA HIS A 35 10.36 -8.54 -12.25
C HIS A 35 9.37 -8.81 -13.39
N ASN A 36 9.34 -7.91 -14.38
CA ASN A 36 8.31 -7.89 -15.43
C ASN A 36 8.37 -9.06 -16.42
N ASP A 37 9.36 -9.93 -16.29
CA ASP A 37 9.51 -11.19 -16.99
C ASP A 37 8.76 -12.37 -16.33
N GLN A 38 8.27 -12.20 -15.09
CA GLN A 38 7.61 -13.24 -14.32
C GLN A 38 6.09 -13.25 -14.47
N GLY A 39 5.49 -14.45 -14.49
CA GLY A 39 4.05 -14.65 -14.40
C GLY A 39 3.50 -14.58 -12.97
N PRO A 40 2.16 -14.52 -12.79
CA PRO A 40 1.53 -14.42 -11.46
C PRO A 40 1.90 -15.55 -10.50
N GLU A 41 2.06 -16.78 -11.00
CA GLU A 41 2.45 -17.94 -10.19
C GLU A 41 3.89 -17.81 -9.67
N GLU A 42 4.82 -17.35 -10.50
CA GLU A 42 6.24 -17.14 -10.16
C GLU A 42 6.42 -15.98 -9.19
N ILE A 43 5.68 -14.89 -9.39
CA ILE A 43 5.63 -13.75 -8.45
C ILE A 43 5.15 -14.24 -7.08
N THR A 44 4.05 -15.02 -7.06
CA THR A 44 3.50 -15.57 -5.81
C THR A 44 4.51 -16.45 -5.09
N ALA A 45 5.16 -17.37 -5.80
CA ALA A 45 6.19 -18.23 -5.23
C ALA A 45 7.37 -17.41 -4.66
N SER A 46 7.84 -16.41 -5.41
CA SER A 46 8.95 -15.55 -5.00
C SER A 46 8.64 -14.75 -3.73
N ILE A 47 7.41 -14.21 -3.61
CA ILE A 47 6.97 -13.50 -2.41
C ILE A 47 6.90 -14.43 -1.20
N VAL A 48 6.37 -15.64 -1.37
CA VAL A 48 6.37 -16.66 -0.31
C VAL A 48 7.79 -16.99 0.14
N ASP A 49 8.71 -17.20 -0.79
CA ASP A 49 10.11 -17.50 -0.49
C ASP A 49 10.81 -16.34 0.24
N ILE A 50 10.53 -15.08 -0.13
CA ILE A 50 11.04 -13.90 0.57
C ILE A 50 10.54 -13.89 2.03
N VAL A 51 9.25 -14.11 2.26
CA VAL A 51 8.65 -14.12 3.60
C VAL A 51 9.26 -15.23 4.45
N LEU A 52 9.34 -16.46 3.92
CA LEU A 52 9.97 -17.59 4.60
C LEU A 52 11.45 -17.30 4.88
N GLY A 53 12.16 -16.69 3.94
CA GLY A 53 13.54 -16.27 4.11
C GLY A 53 13.73 -15.25 5.23
N LEU A 54 12.83 -14.27 5.35
CA LEU A 54 12.83 -13.28 6.44
C LEU A 54 12.52 -13.93 7.79
N GLN A 55 11.57 -14.86 7.84
CA GLN A 55 11.26 -15.64 9.04
C GLN A 55 12.47 -16.44 9.50
N ASN A 56 13.11 -17.19 8.60
CA ASN A 56 14.28 -18.02 8.90
C ASN A 56 15.48 -17.18 9.39
N LYS A 57 15.61 -15.94 8.93
CA LYS A 57 16.61 -14.97 9.41
C LYS A 57 16.22 -14.29 10.74
N GLY A 58 15.08 -14.65 11.33
CA GLY A 58 14.57 -14.05 12.56
C GLY A 58 14.20 -12.57 12.41
N LYS A 59 13.89 -12.11 11.19
CA LYS A 59 13.51 -10.72 10.91
C LYS A 59 12.03 -10.46 11.15
N ILE A 60 11.18 -11.49 11.04
CA ILE A 60 9.78 -11.42 11.45
C ILE A 60 9.71 -11.72 12.95
N LYS A 61 9.28 -10.72 13.74
CA LYS A 61 9.20 -10.81 15.20
C LYS A 61 7.84 -10.29 15.68
N GLN A 62 7.45 -10.73 16.87
CA GLN A 62 6.31 -10.13 17.55
C GLN A 62 6.61 -8.66 17.87
N ALA A 63 5.69 -7.77 17.50
CA ALA A 63 5.79 -6.36 17.84
C ALA A 63 5.72 -6.15 19.35
N LEU A 64 6.60 -5.30 19.87
CA LEU A 64 6.66 -4.92 21.29
C LEU A 64 5.89 -3.62 21.59
N SER A 65 5.60 -2.84 20.54
CA SER A 65 4.86 -1.59 20.56
C SER A 65 3.67 -1.68 19.61
N ASN A 66 2.63 -0.91 19.89
CA ASN A 66 1.51 -0.68 18.98
C ASN A 66 1.61 0.65 18.23
N ASP A 67 2.71 1.39 18.42
CA ASP A 67 3.04 2.59 17.66
C ASP A 67 3.73 2.20 16.34
N PRO A 68 3.12 2.46 15.17
CA PRO A 68 3.66 2.07 13.87
C PRO A 68 4.61 3.13 13.27
N THR A 69 5.02 4.15 14.02
CA THR A 69 5.81 5.29 13.50
C THR A 69 7.09 4.84 12.79
N ASP A 70 7.88 3.99 13.44
CA ASP A 70 9.14 3.49 12.86
C ASP A 70 8.88 2.58 11.65
N ASP A 71 7.90 1.69 11.75
CA ASP A 71 7.56 0.75 10.66
C ASP A 71 7.12 1.49 9.38
N ILE A 72 6.27 2.51 9.51
CA ILE A 72 5.83 3.35 8.39
C ILE A 72 7.03 4.15 7.82
N GLY A 73 7.88 4.67 8.71
CA GLY A 73 9.09 5.40 8.34
C GLY A 73 10.05 4.55 7.50
N ASP A 74 10.34 3.34 7.95
CA ASP A 74 11.23 2.39 7.27
C ASP A 74 10.71 2.00 5.89
N CYS A 75 9.40 1.75 5.76
CA CYS A 75 8.76 1.56 4.45
C CYS A 75 8.97 2.78 3.55
N GLY A 76 8.73 3.99 4.07
CA GLY A 76 8.91 5.24 3.32
C GLY A 76 10.35 5.47 2.85
N VAL A 77 11.34 5.15 3.68
CA VAL A 77 12.77 5.24 3.32
C VAL A 77 13.09 4.30 2.17
N VAL A 78 12.68 3.03 2.25
CA VAL A 78 12.94 2.04 1.18
C VAL A 78 12.26 2.46 -0.13
N LEU A 79 11.01 2.91 -0.08
CA LEU A 79 10.31 3.41 -1.26
C LEU A 79 11.05 4.61 -1.88
N THR A 80 11.57 5.53 -1.05
CA THR A 80 12.35 6.69 -1.52
C THR A 80 13.59 6.25 -2.28
N LEU A 81 14.30 5.24 -1.77
CA LEU A 81 15.49 4.70 -2.43
C LEU A 81 15.15 4.05 -3.78
N ILE A 82 14.07 3.27 -3.84
CA ILE A 82 13.60 2.64 -5.10
C ILE A 82 13.21 3.72 -6.11
N ALA A 83 12.47 4.76 -5.70
CA ALA A 83 12.11 5.86 -6.58
C ALA A 83 13.35 6.56 -7.16
N GLU A 84 14.33 6.87 -6.30
CA GLU A 84 15.57 7.54 -6.72
C GLU A 84 16.37 6.69 -7.72
N GLN A 85 16.43 5.36 -7.51
CA GLN A 85 17.08 4.42 -8.45
C GLN A 85 16.42 4.43 -9.84
N HIS A 86 15.15 4.82 -9.92
CA HIS A 86 14.40 4.98 -11.16
C HIS A 86 14.35 6.44 -11.67
N ASN A 87 15.14 7.35 -11.09
CA ASN A 87 15.12 8.80 -11.37
C ASN A 87 13.74 9.44 -11.14
N LEU A 88 13.01 8.96 -10.13
CA LEU A 88 11.72 9.47 -9.68
C LEU A 88 11.83 10.07 -8.29
N THR A 89 10.85 10.88 -7.90
CA THR A 89 10.68 11.32 -6.51
C THR A 89 9.42 10.71 -5.92
N ILE A 90 9.42 10.43 -4.61
CA ILE A 90 8.19 9.97 -3.94
C ILE A 90 7.06 10.99 -4.08
N SER A 91 7.38 12.28 -4.04
CA SER A 91 6.38 13.34 -4.26
C SER A 91 5.74 13.26 -5.64
N SER A 92 6.50 12.98 -6.71
CA SER A 92 5.92 12.81 -8.06
C SER A 92 5.07 11.54 -8.16
N CYS A 93 5.48 10.44 -7.53
CA CYS A 93 4.69 9.20 -7.51
C CYS A 93 3.36 9.39 -6.77
N LEU A 94 3.39 10.06 -5.61
CA LEU A 94 2.18 10.40 -4.85
C LEU A 94 1.27 11.37 -5.62
N ALA A 95 1.84 12.37 -6.30
CA ALA A 95 1.07 13.28 -7.13
C ALA A 95 0.39 12.56 -8.31
N HIS A 96 1.06 11.59 -8.92
CA HIS A 96 0.47 10.72 -9.94
C HIS A 96 -0.71 9.93 -9.37
N ALA A 97 -0.49 9.15 -8.31
CA ALA A 97 -1.54 8.34 -7.69
C ALA A 97 -2.74 9.19 -7.22
N TYR A 98 -2.49 10.39 -6.70
CA TYR A 98 -3.55 11.34 -6.34
C TYR A 98 -4.38 11.73 -7.56
N ASN A 99 -3.75 12.04 -8.69
CA ASN A 99 -4.46 12.42 -9.91
C ASN A 99 -5.36 11.31 -10.46
N ASP A 100 -5.03 10.04 -10.23
CA ASP A 100 -5.85 8.88 -10.64
C ASP A 100 -7.11 8.69 -9.77
N ILE A 101 -7.11 9.25 -8.56
CA ILE A 101 -8.20 9.08 -7.59
C ILE A 101 -8.94 10.38 -7.26
N LYS A 102 -8.45 11.54 -7.70
CA LYS A 102 -8.98 12.86 -7.33
C LYS A 102 -10.45 13.08 -7.70
N ASP A 103 -10.98 12.36 -8.68
CA ASP A 103 -12.38 12.51 -9.12
C ASP A 103 -13.28 11.39 -8.60
N ARG A 104 -12.74 10.45 -7.81
CA ARG A 104 -13.53 9.37 -7.20
C ARG A 104 -14.43 9.93 -6.11
N LYS A 105 -15.70 9.53 -6.15
CA LYS A 105 -16.72 9.82 -5.14
C LYS A 105 -17.19 8.52 -4.49
N GLY A 106 -17.20 8.48 -3.17
CA GLY A 106 -17.49 7.28 -2.39
C GLY A 106 -17.01 7.41 -0.95
N MET A 107 -17.14 6.33 -0.19
CA MET A 107 -16.66 6.25 1.19
C MET A 107 -16.15 4.85 1.50
N MET A 108 -15.30 4.73 2.52
CA MET A 108 -14.92 3.44 3.05
C MET A 108 -16.07 2.85 3.88
N ILE A 109 -16.46 1.62 3.58
CA ILE A 109 -17.41 0.81 4.36
C ILE A 109 -16.72 -0.51 4.65
N ASP A 110 -16.49 -0.82 5.93
CA ASP A 110 -15.81 -2.04 6.37
C ASP A 110 -14.44 -2.28 5.72
N GLY A 111 -13.69 -1.20 5.48
CA GLY A 111 -12.37 -1.26 4.82
C GLY A 111 -12.41 -1.38 3.29
N VAL A 112 -13.58 -1.33 2.66
CA VAL A 112 -13.74 -1.34 1.20
C VAL A 112 -14.23 0.02 0.70
N PHE A 113 -13.59 0.56 -0.35
CA PHE A 113 -14.07 1.79 -0.97
C PHE A 113 -15.34 1.53 -1.80
N VAL A 114 -16.47 2.09 -1.37
CA VAL A 114 -17.77 1.98 -2.05
C VAL A 114 -18.07 3.27 -2.80
N LYS A 115 -18.25 3.17 -4.13
CA LYS A 115 -18.60 4.32 -4.98
C LYS A 115 -19.97 4.88 -4.63
N GLU A 116 -20.12 6.20 -4.70
CA GLU A 116 -21.37 6.93 -4.37
C GLU A 116 -22.60 6.42 -5.16
N THR A 117 -22.42 6.04 -6.43
CA THR A 117 -23.50 5.47 -7.26
C THR A 117 -24.11 4.19 -6.69
N VAL A 118 -23.34 3.43 -5.90
CA VAL A 118 -23.81 2.19 -5.25
C VAL A 118 -24.55 2.50 -3.94
N ILE A 119 -24.20 3.59 -3.26
CA ILE A 119 -24.82 4.02 -2.00
C ILE A 119 -26.26 4.49 -2.23
N ASN A 120 -26.49 5.27 -3.30
CA ASN A 120 -27.81 5.82 -3.63
C ASN A 120 -28.77 4.82 -4.30
N SER A 121 -28.37 3.55 -4.42
CA SER A 121 -29.17 2.47 -5.04
C SER A 121 -29.81 1.52 -4.00
N LYS A 122 -29.77 1.87 -2.71
CA LYS A 122 -30.44 1.18 -1.60
C LYS A 122 -31.38 2.14 -0.88
#